data_AF-A0A066UE41-F1
#
_entry.id   AF-A0A066UE41-F1
#
_cell.length_a   1.000
_cell.length_b   1.000
_cell.length_c   1.000
_cell.angle_alpha   90.00
_cell.angle_beta   90.00
_cell.angle_gamma   90.00
#
_symmetry.space_group_name_H-M   'P 1'
#
loop_
_entity.id
_entity.type
_entity.pdbx_description
1 polymer ?
#
loop_
_entity_poly.entity_id
_entity_poly.type
_entity_poly.pdbx_seq_one_letter_code
_entity_poly.pdbx_strand_id
1 'polypeptide(L)'
;MSRRASLPGASELFRITSSPALDLPPQAPPGPAPAEPGENGSGKAKGNGRKEQLARSGDAAPHGSGRTKHDAKITVYVSGDELLAMEQARLTLRAKHDLVVDRGRLVREAVAVLLADFDQHGEESVLVQRLRVVGSDGGETEG
;
A
#
# COMPACT_ATOMS: atom_id res chain seq x y z
N MET A 1 -29.89 -49.05 -22.70
CA MET A 1 -28.53 -49.36 -22.20
C MET A 1 -27.84 -48.05 -21.85
N SER A 2 -27.81 -47.71 -20.56
CA SER A 2 -27.33 -46.40 -20.10
C SER A 2 -25.82 -46.46 -19.84
N ARG A 3 -25.03 -45.73 -20.63
CA ARG A 3 -23.59 -45.56 -20.40
C ARG A 3 -23.41 -44.68 -19.15
N ARG A 4 -22.72 -45.19 -18.13
CA ARG A 4 -22.27 -44.36 -16.99
C ARG A 4 -21.05 -43.54 -17.43
N ALA A 5 -21.11 -42.23 -17.20
CA ALA A 5 -19.97 -41.34 -17.39
C ALA A 5 -18.84 -41.68 -16.40
N SER A 6 -17.59 -41.57 -16.84
CA SER A 6 -16.41 -41.73 -16.00
C SER A 6 -16.15 -40.43 -15.23
N LEU A 7 -16.00 -40.54 -13.91
CA LEU A 7 -15.71 -39.41 -13.02
C LEU A 7 -14.19 -39.28 -12.83
N PRO A 8 -13.66 -38.04 -12.70
CA PRO A 8 -12.24 -37.79 -12.52
C PRO A 8 -11.72 -38.47 -11.24
N GLY A 9 -10.49 -38.98 -11.32
CA GLY A 9 -9.81 -39.62 -10.21
C GLY A 9 -9.42 -38.61 -9.13
N ALA A 10 -9.40 -39.07 -7.88
CA ALA A 10 -9.18 -38.23 -6.70
C ALA A 10 -7.86 -37.41 -6.73
N SER A 11 -6.88 -37.82 -7.55
CA SER A 11 -5.61 -37.12 -7.77
C SER A 11 -5.70 -35.79 -8.51
N GLU A 12 -6.85 -35.47 -9.13
CA GLU A 12 -7.07 -34.20 -9.86
C GLU A 12 -7.88 -33.15 -9.08
N LEU A 13 -8.50 -33.51 -7.94
CA LEU A 13 -9.34 -32.59 -7.17
C LEU A 13 -8.58 -31.83 -6.07
N PHE A 14 -7.40 -32.29 -5.67
CA PHE A 14 -6.70 -31.75 -4.49
C PHE A 14 -5.21 -31.45 -4.73
N ARG A 15 -4.83 -31.01 -5.94
CA ARG A 15 -3.48 -30.49 -6.20
C ARG A 15 -3.42 -28.96 -6.23
N ILE A 16 -3.36 -28.38 -5.04
CA ILE A 16 -2.26 -27.46 -4.67
C ILE A 16 -1.59 -28.11 -3.45
N THR A 17 -0.29 -28.31 -3.54
CA THR A 17 0.55 -29.14 -2.66
C THR A 17 0.41 -28.80 -1.18
N SER A 18 -0.22 -29.69 -0.41
CA SER A 18 -0.03 -29.75 1.05
C SER A 18 1.32 -30.40 1.35
N SER A 19 2.22 -29.68 2.03
CA SER A 19 3.44 -30.24 2.63
C SER A 19 3.17 -30.67 4.09
N PRO A 20 3.78 -31.77 4.57
CA PRO A 20 3.26 -32.60 5.67
C PRO A 20 3.86 -32.25 7.05
N ALA A 21 3.56 -31.06 7.60
CA ALA A 21 4.14 -30.64 8.89
C ALA A 21 3.11 -30.25 9.97
N LEU A 22 1.81 -30.52 9.79
CA LEU A 22 0.75 -30.12 10.73
C LEU A 22 0.26 -31.22 11.68
N ASP A 23 1.02 -32.31 11.88
CA ASP A 23 0.64 -33.39 12.82
C ASP A 23 1.45 -33.39 14.13
N LEU A 24 1.71 -32.21 14.71
CA LEU A 24 2.19 -32.10 16.10
C LEU A 24 1.30 -31.16 16.91
N PRO A 25 1.05 -31.46 18.21
CA PRO A 25 0.19 -30.65 19.08
C PRO A 25 0.76 -29.22 19.26
N PRO A 26 -0.10 -28.23 19.62
CA PRO A 26 0.30 -26.84 19.68
C PRO A 26 1.29 -26.61 20.82
N GLN A 27 2.54 -26.30 20.48
CA GLN A 27 3.52 -25.77 21.44
C GLN A 27 3.25 -24.27 21.62
N ALA A 28 3.09 -23.86 22.88
CA ALA A 28 2.83 -22.49 23.32
C ALA A 28 3.86 -21.47 22.76
N PRO A 29 3.49 -20.19 22.58
CA PRO A 29 4.31 -19.23 21.85
C PRO A 29 5.55 -18.81 22.66
N PRO A 30 6.76 -18.80 22.08
CA PRO A 30 7.87 -18.07 22.68
C PRO A 30 7.76 -16.58 22.33
N GLY A 31 7.92 -15.73 23.35
CA GLY A 31 7.84 -14.27 23.29
C GLY A 31 8.94 -13.59 22.47
N PRO A 32 8.98 -12.24 22.47
CA PRO A 32 9.77 -11.46 21.52
C PRO A 32 11.25 -11.29 21.91
N ALA A 33 12.08 -11.13 20.87
CA ALA A 33 13.47 -10.59 20.79
C ALA A 33 14.66 -11.59 20.93
N PRO A 34 15.89 -11.28 20.43
CA PRO A 34 16.39 -10.14 19.64
C PRO A 34 17.13 -10.54 18.32
N ALA A 35 17.58 -9.53 17.56
CA ALA A 35 18.37 -9.63 16.33
C ALA A 35 19.81 -10.15 16.54
N GLU A 36 20.41 -10.83 15.55
CA GLU A 36 21.86 -10.83 15.27
C GLU A 36 22.22 -11.07 13.78
N PRO A 37 23.38 -10.56 13.29
CA PRO A 37 23.79 -10.53 11.88
C PRO A 37 24.88 -11.57 11.50
N GLY A 38 25.01 -11.85 10.20
CA GLY A 38 26.11 -12.64 9.61
C GLY A 38 25.60 -13.83 8.75
N GLU A 39 26.22 -14.33 7.69
CA GLU A 39 27.52 -14.11 7.06
C GLU A 39 27.45 -14.61 5.60
N ASN A 40 28.47 -14.24 4.82
CA ASN A 40 28.71 -14.50 3.40
C ASN A 40 28.66 -15.96 2.94
N GLY A 41 28.40 -16.17 1.64
CA GLY A 41 29.21 -17.12 0.86
C GLY A 41 28.53 -17.90 -0.27
N SER A 42 28.83 -17.47 -1.50
CA SER A 42 29.12 -18.32 -2.68
C SER A 42 27.99 -18.91 -3.53
N GLY A 43 28.03 -18.59 -4.84
CA GLY A 43 27.33 -19.35 -5.89
C GLY A 43 27.19 -18.64 -7.23
N LYS A 44 28.26 -18.59 -8.03
CA LYS A 44 28.32 -18.05 -9.41
C LYS A 44 27.71 -19.05 -10.42
N ALA A 45 26.80 -18.65 -11.32
CA ALA A 45 26.67 -19.23 -12.68
C ALA A 45 25.71 -18.46 -13.62
N LYS A 46 26.32 -17.60 -14.45
CA LYS A 46 26.10 -17.29 -15.88
C LYS A 46 24.83 -17.84 -16.58
N GLY A 47 24.06 -16.91 -17.19
CA GLY A 47 23.01 -17.21 -18.18
C GLY A 47 22.50 -15.96 -18.90
N ASN A 48 23.34 -15.30 -19.69
CA ASN A 48 22.93 -14.26 -20.66
C ASN A 48 22.44 -14.93 -21.95
N GLY A 49 21.25 -14.56 -22.45
CA GLY A 49 20.87 -14.95 -23.82
C GLY A 49 19.40 -14.85 -24.25
N ARG A 50 18.51 -14.10 -23.58
CA ARG A 50 17.09 -14.01 -24.00
C ARG A 50 16.42 -12.64 -23.74
N LYS A 51 17.14 -11.52 -23.94
CA LYS A 51 16.60 -10.16 -23.74
C LYS A 51 16.46 -9.28 -24.98
N GLU A 52 16.67 -9.81 -26.18
CA GLU A 52 16.56 -9.04 -27.43
C GLU A 52 15.53 -9.63 -28.40
N GLN A 53 14.27 -9.80 -28.00
CA GLN A 53 13.21 -10.06 -29.00
C GLN A 53 11.77 -9.79 -28.53
N LEU A 54 11.51 -8.71 -27.78
CA LEU A 54 10.13 -8.25 -27.53
C LEU A 54 9.97 -6.71 -27.62
N ALA A 55 11.00 -5.98 -28.03
CA ALA A 55 10.98 -4.53 -28.07
C ALA A 55 10.53 -3.98 -29.43
N ARG A 56 9.39 -4.44 -29.98
CA ARG A 56 8.66 -3.76 -31.07
C ARG A 56 7.19 -4.16 -31.05
N SER A 57 6.36 -3.38 -30.34
CA SER A 57 4.92 -3.12 -30.60
C SER A 57 4.26 -2.56 -29.34
N GLY A 58 3.90 -1.27 -29.33
CA GLY A 58 3.15 -0.67 -28.22
C GLY A 58 3.30 0.85 -28.16
N ASP A 59 2.74 1.54 -29.16
CA ASP A 59 2.47 2.98 -29.14
C ASP A 59 1.49 3.32 -27.99
N ALA A 60 1.66 4.50 -27.40
CA ALA A 60 0.93 5.07 -26.25
C ALA A 60 1.16 4.40 -24.87
N ALA A 61 2.36 4.57 -24.32
CA ALA A 61 2.52 4.55 -22.86
C ALA A 61 1.69 5.72 -22.28
N PRO A 62 0.73 5.48 -21.37
CA PRO A 62 0.10 6.57 -20.64
C PRO A 62 1.22 7.36 -19.95
N HIS A 63 1.21 8.69 -20.09
CA HIS A 63 2.13 9.57 -19.38
C HIS A 63 2.09 9.25 -17.88
N GLY A 64 3.01 8.40 -17.44
CA GLY A 64 3.20 8.08 -16.04
C GLY A 64 3.73 9.35 -15.40
N SER A 65 2.82 10.17 -14.86
CA SER A 65 3.13 11.30 -13.99
C SER A 65 4.30 10.90 -13.09
N GLY A 66 5.41 11.62 -13.23
CA GLY A 66 6.70 11.30 -12.62
C GLY A 66 6.52 10.81 -11.19
N ARG A 67 6.93 9.56 -10.95
CA ARG A 67 6.94 9.00 -9.61
C ARG A 67 8.08 9.67 -8.85
N THR A 68 7.80 10.81 -8.20
CA THR A 68 8.73 11.45 -7.28
C THR A 68 9.12 10.44 -6.21
N LYS A 69 10.43 10.19 -6.05
CA LYS A 69 10.94 9.34 -4.98
C LYS A 69 10.87 10.14 -3.68
N HIS A 70 10.14 9.59 -2.71
CA HIS A 70 10.12 10.08 -1.33
C HIS A 70 11.04 9.16 -0.51
N ASP A 71 11.88 9.75 0.33
CA ASP A 71 12.87 9.06 1.18
C ASP A 71 12.29 8.66 2.54
N ALA A 72 11.30 9.41 3.03
CA ALA A 72 10.56 9.12 4.26
C ALA A 72 9.11 8.68 3.98
N LYS A 73 8.54 7.95 4.94
CA LYS A 73 7.11 7.58 4.96
C LYS A 73 6.49 7.89 6.31
N ILE A 74 5.21 8.26 6.29
CA ILE A 74 4.35 8.33 7.46
C ILE A 74 3.14 7.41 7.25
N THR A 75 2.59 6.88 8.34
CA THR A 75 1.35 6.10 8.32
C THR A 75 0.30 6.88 9.09
N VAL A 76 -0.88 7.06 8.48
CA VAL A 76 -1.98 7.81 9.07
C VAL A 76 -3.21 6.91 9.12
N TYR A 77 -3.86 6.86 10.28
CA TYR A 77 -5.16 6.23 10.44
C TYR A 77 -6.25 7.25 10.13
N VAL A 78 -7.22 6.83 9.33
CA VAL A 78 -8.38 7.65 8.95
C VAL A 78 -9.64 6.83 9.18
N SER A 79 -10.72 7.51 9.53
CA SER A 79 -12.05 6.91 9.60
C SER A 79 -12.55 6.45 8.22
N GLY A 80 -13.58 5.60 8.20
CA GLY A 80 -14.22 5.18 6.95
C GLY A 80 -14.80 6.35 6.16
N ASP A 81 -15.38 7.33 6.85
CA ASP A 81 -15.99 8.52 6.25
C ASP A 81 -14.93 9.43 5.60
N GLU A 82 -13.79 9.63 6.27
CA GLU A 82 -12.66 10.39 5.70
C GLU A 82 -12.07 9.69 4.47
N LEU A 83 -11.93 8.36 4.50
CA LEU A 83 -11.47 7.60 3.34
C LEU A 83 -12.43 7.75 2.15
N LEU A 84 -13.74 7.68 2.40
CA LEU A 84 -14.77 7.87 1.38
C LEU A 84 -14.72 9.29 0.80
N ALA A 85 -14.59 10.31 1.67
CA ALA A 85 -14.46 11.70 1.24
C ALA A 85 -13.23 11.92 0.34
N MET A 86 -12.10 11.30 0.67
CA MET A 86 -10.90 11.34 -0.18
C MET A 86 -11.12 10.69 -1.55
N GLU A 87 -11.76 9.53 -1.62
CA GLU A 87 -12.04 8.87 -2.90
C GLU A 87 -13.03 9.66 -3.76
N GLN A 88 -14.05 10.26 -3.13
CA GLN A 88 -14.97 11.16 -3.82
C GLN A 88 -14.25 12.40 -4.39
N ALA A 89 -13.32 12.98 -3.63
CA ALA A 89 -12.49 14.09 -4.11
C ALA A 89 -11.63 13.67 -5.31
N ARG A 90 -11.01 12.49 -5.27
CA ARG A 90 -10.21 11.96 -6.40
C ARG A 90 -11.05 11.78 -7.66
N LEU A 91 -12.25 11.20 -7.54
CA LEU A 91 -13.16 11.04 -8.68
C LEU A 91 -13.60 12.39 -9.25
N THR A 92 -13.87 13.36 -8.37
CA THR A 92 -14.25 14.73 -8.76
C THR A 92 -13.13 15.43 -9.52
N LEU A 93 -11.89 15.32 -9.03
CA LEU A 93 -10.70 15.89 -9.68
C LEU A 93 -10.51 15.32 -11.10
N ARG A 94 -10.69 14.01 -11.26
CA ARG A 94 -10.62 13.37 -12.58
C ARG A 94 -11.77 13.82 -13.49
N ALA A 95 -13.00 13.86 -13.00
CA ALA A 95 -14.16 14.16 -13.83
C ALA A 95 -14.21 15.63 -14.27
N LYS A 96 -13.84 16.57 -13.39
CA LYS A 96 -13.97 18.01 -13.66
C LYS A 96 -12.70 18.67 -14.19
N HIS A 97 -11.54 18.13 -13.83
CA HIS A 97 -10.24 18.77 -14.11
C HIS A 97 -9.28 17.85 -14.89
N ASP A 98 -9.70 16.64 -15.25
CA ASP A 98 -8.86 15.60 -15.88
C ASP A 98 -7.58 15.27 -15.07
N LEU A 99 -7.64 15.49 -13.75
CA LEU A 99 -6.50 15.26 -12.85
C LEU A 99 -6.57 13.85 -12.27
N VAL A 100 -5.71 12.96 -12.78
CA VAL A 100 -5.52 11.62 -12.22
C VAL A 100 -4.51 11.68 -11.08
N VAL A 101 -5.00 11.56 -9.84
CA VAL A 101 -4.17 11.56 -8.63
C VAL A 101 -4.42 10.30 -7.79
N ASP A 102 -3.38 9.83 -7.10
CA ASP A 102 -3.48 8.81 -6.06
C ASP A 102 -3.70 9.44 -4.68
N ARG A 103 -4.04 8.61 -3.69
CA ARG A 103 -4.28 9.04 -2.30
C ARG A 103 -3.05 9.74 -1.69
N GLY A 104 -1.85 9.20 -1.91
CA GLY A 104 -0.62 9.76 -1.37
C GLY A 104 -0.28 11.13 -1.98
N ARG A 105 -0.52 11.31 -3.28
CA ARG A 105 -0.39 12.63 -3.92
C ARG A 105 -1.39 13.62 -3.34
N LEU A 106 -2.65 13.24 -3.18
CA LEU A 106 -3.68 14.12 -2.60
C LEU A 106 -3.29 14.60 -1.19
N VAL A 107 -2.86 13.68 -0.32
CA VAL A 107 -2.42 14.02 1.05
C VAL A 107 -1.20 14.93 1.03
N ARG A 108 -0.20 14.64 0.20
CA ARG A 108 1.00 15.48 0.10
C ARG A 108 0.70 16.91 -0.35
N GLU A 109 -0.18 17.09 -1.33
CA GLU A 109 -0.60 18.43 -1.77
C GLU A 109 -1.35 19.17 -0.64
N ALA A 110 -2.24 18.47 0.07
CA ALA A 110 -2.96 19.07 1.20
C ALA A 110 -2.00 19.52 2.31
N VAL A 111 -1.00 18.69 2.64
CA VAL A 111 0.04 19.04 3.61
C VAL A 111 0.88 20.22 3.12
N ALA A 112 1.29 20.24 1.86
CA ALA A 112 2.07 21.34 1.29
C ALA A 112 1.31 22.68 1.35
N VAL A 113 0.01 22.67 1.02
CA VAL A 113 -0.85 23.86 1.12
C VAL A 113 -0.94 24.35 2.57
N LEU A 114 -1.15 23.45 3.54
CA LEU A 114 -1.22 23.83 4.95
C LEU A 114 0.09 24.37 5.50
N LEU A 115 1.22 23.79 5.11
CA LEU A 115 2.54 24.29 5.51
C LEU A 115 2.84 25.66 4.88
N ALA A 116 2.48 25.86 3.62
CA ALA A 116 2.64 27.16 2.96
C ALA A 116 1.78 28.26 3.62
N ASP A 117 0.56 27.91 4.05
CA ASP A 117 -0.31 28.81 4.83
C ASP A 117 0.32 29.16 6.19
N PHE A 118 0.87 28.15 6.89
CA PHE A 118 1.57 28.35 8.16
C PHE A 118 2.81 29.23 8.01
N ASP A 119 3.63 29.00 6.98
CA ASP A 119 4.84 29.80 6.74
C ASP A 119 4.50 31.27 6.44
N GLN A 120 3.36 31.54 5.80
CA GLN A 120 2.92 32.89 5.44
C GLN A 120 2.23 33.64 6.59
N HIS A 121 1.35 32.96 7.34
CA HIS A 121 0.46 33.60 8.32
C HIS A 121 0.83 33.28 9.78
N GLY A 122 1.70 32.31 10.03
CA GLY A 122 2.15 31.91 11.36
C GLY A 122 0.99 31.50 12.26
N GLU A 123 0.84 32.21 13.39
CA GLU A 123 -0.20 31.93 14.40
C GLU A 123 -1.63 32.13 13.90
N GLU A 124 -1.81 32.93 12.85
CA GLU A 124 -3.11 33.19 12.25
C GLU A 124 -3.49 32.13 11.21
N SER A 125 -2.61 31.17 10.90
CA SER A 125 -2.88 30.12 9.92
C SER A 125 -4.05 29.21 10.30
N VAL A 126 -4.67 28.62 9.27
CA VAL A 126 -5.77 27.66 9.45
C VAL A 126 -5.33 26.47 10.28
N LEU A 127 -4.07 26.05 10.14
CA LEU A 127 -3.49 24.93 10.90
C LEU A 127 -3.51 25.22 12.40
N VAL A 128 -2.98 26.39 12.83
CA VAL A 128 -2.92 26.77 14.25
C VAL A 128 -4.32 26.92 14.84
N GLN A 129 -5.23 27.59 14.12
CA GLN A 129 -6.61 27.76 14.56
C GLN A 129 -7.31 26.42 14.80
N ARG A 130 -7.19 25.45 13.88
CA ARG A 130 -7.81 24.12 14.02
C ARG A 130 -7.22 23.33 15.19
N LEU A 131 -5.89 23.33 15.34
CA LEU A 131 -5.24 22.57 16.42
C LEU A 131 -5.54 23.16 17.81
N ARG A 132 -5.73 24.47 17.94
CA ARG A 132 -6.17 25.09 19.21
C ARG A 132 -7.58 24.66 19.60
N VAL A 133 -8.50 24.57 18.63
CA VAL A 133 -9.88 24.12 18.90
C VAL A 133 -9.89 22.65 19.32
N VAL A 134 -9.21 21.76 18.58
CA VAL A 134 -9.14 20.32 18.92
C VAL A 134 -8.42 20.08 20.24
N GLY A 135 -7.37 20.86 20.56
CA GLY A 135 -6.70 20.79 21.86
C GLY A 135 -7.57 21.22 23.04
N SER A 136 -8.69 21.91 22.80
CA SER A 136 -9.65 22.32 23.84
C SER A 136 -10.70 21.23 24.11
N ASP A 137 -11.09 20.44 23.10
CA ASP A 137 -12.03 19.31 23.23
C ASP A 137 -11.35 18.01 23.70
N GLY A 138 -10.03 17.88 23.53
CA GLY A 138 -9.27 16.68 23.89
C GLY A 138 -8.85 16.58 25.36
N GLY A 139 -9.25 17.53 26.21
CA GLY A 139 -8.86 17.60 27.63
C GLY A 139 -9.77 16.86 28.62
N GLU A 140 -10.90 16.29 28.18
CA GLU A 140 -11.91 15.73 29.09
C GLU A 140 -12.08 14.20 29.00
N THR A 141 -11.28 13.49 28.21
CA THR A 141 -11.29 12.02 28.18
C THR A 141 -10.00 11.46 28.75
N GLU A 142 -9.88 11.45 30.08
CA GLU A 142 -9.28 10.36 30.88
C GLU A 142 -9.34 10.71 32.37
N GLY A 143 -10.33 10.15 33.05
CA GLY A 143 -10.52 10.11 34.50
C GLY A 143 -11.32 8.87 34.88
#